data_AF-A0A9E3B5U6-F1
#
_entry.id   AF-A0A9E3B5U6-F1
#
_cell.length_a   1.000
_cell.length_b   1.000
_cell.length_c   1.000
_cell.angle_alpha   90.00
_cell.angle_beta   90.00
_cell.angle_gamma   90.00
#
_symmetry.space_group_name_H-M   'P 1'
#
loop_
_entity.id
_entity.type
_entity.pdbx_description
1 polymer ?
#
loop_
_entity_poly.entity_id
_entity_poly.type
_entity_poly.pdbx_seq_one_letter_code
_entity_poly.pdbx_strand_id
1 'polypeptide(L)' 'MNTQQIQPQGWGIVGHERSIDILRRTIASQQVRHAYLFTGPPRIGKGLLAHRFAQTLLCT' A
#
# COMPACT_ATOMS: atom_id res chain seq x y z
N MET A 1 -14.50 -24.56 9.76
CA MET A 1 -13.41 -24.25 8.80
C MET A 1 -13.41 -22.73 8.59
N ASN A 2 -12.77 -21.99 9.51
CA ASN A 2 -12.76 -20.53 9.47
C ASN A 2 -11.72 -20.06 8.45
N THR A 3 -12.21 -19.59 7.31
CA THR A 3 -11.47 -18.70 6.41
C THR A 3 -11.03 -17.49 7.22
N GLN A 4 -9.77 -17.50 7.65
CA GLN A 4 -9.15 -16.36 8.30
C GLN A 4 -9.21 -15.16 7.36
N GLN A 5 -10.16 -14.29 7.68
CA GLN A 5 -10.22 -12.86 7.44
C GLN A 5 -8.88 -12.27 6.99
N ILE A 6 -8.63 -12.24 5.68
CA ILE A 6 -7.64 -11.34 5.06
C ILE A 6 -8.29 -9.95 5.11
N GLN A 7 -8.32 -9.33 6.28
CA GLN A 7 -8.68 -7.92 6.38
C GLN A 7 -7.44 -7.11 6.01
N PRO A 8 -7.45 -6.34 4.90
CA PRO A 8 -6.34 -5.48 4.53
C PRO A 8 -6.34 -4.28 5.46
N GLN A 9 -5.74 -4.48 6.65
CA GLN A 9 -5.41 -3.47 7.65
C GLN A 9 -5.25 -2.11 6.95
N GLY A 10 -6.19 -1.17 7.12
CA GLY A 10 -6.20 0.21 6.58
C GLY A 10 -6.19 0.44 5.07
N TRP A 11 -5.61 -0.44 4.24
CA TRP A 11 -5.30 -0.13 2.83
C TRP A 11 -6.33 -0.65 1.83
N GLY A 12 -7.14 -1.65 2.18
CA GLY A 12 -8.20 -2.13 1.29
C GLY A 12 -7.72 -2.81 0.00
N ILE A 13 -6.46 -3.28 -0.06
CA ILE A 13 -5.83 -3.81 -1.28
C ILE A 13 -5.41 -5.27 -1.06
N VAL A 14 -5.66 -6.12 -2.05
CA VAL A 14 -5.29 -7.55 -2.06
C VAL A 14 -4.14 -7.79 -3.05
N GLY A 15 -3.19 -8.65 -2.71
CA GLY A 15 -2.09 -9.12 -3.58
C GLY A 15 -0.85 -8.21 -3.63
N HIS A 16 -0.91 -7.02 -3.04
CA HIS A 16 0.22 -6.07 -2.99
C HIS A 16 0.86 -6.02 -1.59
N GLU A 17 0.82 -7.12 -0.84
CA GLU A 17 1.19 -7.18 0.58
C GLU A 17 2.63 -6.73 0.80
N ARG A 18 3.55 -7.20 -0.05
CA ARG A 18 4.98 -6.84 0.03
C ARG A 18 5.21 -5.35 -0.23
N SER A 19 4.51 -4.78 -1.20
CA SER A 19 4.60 -3.34 -1.50
C SER A 19 4.05 -2.50 -0.36
N ILE A 20 2.90 -2.90 0.20
CA ILE A 20 2.27 -2.23 1.35
C ILE A 20 3.20 -2.27 2.57
N ASP A 21 3.83 -3.41 2.85
CA ASP A 21 4.78 -3.55 3.96
C ASP A 21 5.98 -2.61 3.82
N ILE A 22 6.56 -2.50 2.62
CA ILE A 22 7.65 -1.55 2.36
C ILE A 22 7.18 -0.11 2.61
N LEU A 23 6.02 0.29 2.05
CA LEU A 23 5.49 1.64 2.21
C LEU A 23 5.20 1.96 3.68
N ARG A 24 4.59 1.03 4.41
CA ARG A 24 4.35 1.14 5.85
C ARG A 24 5.61 1.39 6.64
N ARG A 25 6.67 0.60 6.38
CA ARG A 25 7.96 0.77 7.05
C ARG A 25 8.58 2.13 6.75
N THR A 26 8.46 2.63 5.52
CA THR A 26 8.96 3.98 5.18
C THR A 26 8.20 5.10 5.89
N ILE A 27 6.89 4.95 6.09
CA ILE A 27 6.08 5.90 6.87
C ILE A 27 6.48 5.83 8.35
N ALA A 28 6.55 4.62 8.92
CA ALA A 28 6.88 4.41 10.33
C ALA A 28 8.28 4.90 10.71
N SER A 29 9.23 4.80 9.78
CA SER A 29 10.59 5.33 9.94
C SER A 29 10.73 6.82 9.59
N GLN A 30 9.65 7.48 9.15
CA GLN A 30 9.66 8.85 8.61
C GLN A 30 10.65 9.06 7.45
N GLN A 31 11.02 7.98 6.75
CA GLN A 31 11.94 7.99 5.61
C GLN A 31 11.18 7.88 4.28
N VAL A 32 10.27 8.81 4.05
CA VAL A 32 9.51 8.88 2.79
C VAL A 32 10.42 9.40 1.68
N ARG A 33 10.51 8.65 0.58
CA ARG A 33 11.34 9.04 -0.57
C ARG A 33 10.65 10.11 -1.41
N HIS A 34 11.45 10.92 -2.10
CA HIS A 34 10.97 11.98 -2.99
C HIS A 34 10.07 11.47 -4.13
N ALA A 35 10.28 10.24 -4.59
CA ALA A 35 9.50 9.65 -5.67
C ALA A 35 9.39 8.12 -5.54
N TYR A 36 8.24 7.60 -5.99
CA TYR A 36 7.95 6.17 -6.06
C TYR A 36 7.41 5.80 -7.45
N LEU A 37 7.96 4.75 -8.06
CA LEU A 37 7.51 4.22 -9.33
C LEU A 37 6.76 2.90 -9.11
N PHE A 38 5.50 2.85 -9.55
CA PHE A 38 4.66 1.65 -9.50
C PHE A 38 4.56 1.02 -10.90
N THR A 39 5.13 -0.16 -11.09
CA THR A 39 5.16 -0.86 -12.38
C THR A 39 4.31 -2.13 -12.37
N GLY A 40 3.89 -2.58 -13.55
CA GLY A 40 3.16 -3.84 -13.75
C GLY A 40 2.05 -3.75 -14.80
N PRO A 41 1.37 -4.87 -15.11
CA PRO A 41 0.31 -4.94 -16.11
C PRO A 41 -0.82 -3.92 -15.89
N PRO A 42 -1.58 -3.53 -16.92
CA PRO A 42 -2.75 -2.68 -16.75
C PRO A 42 -3.75 -3.32 -15.79
N ARG A 43 -4.46 -2.48 -15.01
CA ARG A 43 -5.59 -2.88 -14.15
C ARG A 43 -5.27 -3.77 -12.93
N ILE A 44 -4.01 -3.96 -12.56
CA ILE A 44 -3.63 -4.71 -11.33
C ILE A 44 -3.90 -3.98 -10.01
N GLY A 45 -4.32 -2.71 -10.03
CA GLY A 45 -4.51 -1.91 -8.80
C GLY A 45 -3.32 -1.05 -8.37
N LYS A 46 -2.25 -0.96 -9.18
CA LYS A 46 -1.08 -0.09 -8.92
C LYS A 46 -1.42 1.39 -8.67
N GLY A 47 -2.40 1.94 -9.38
CA GLY A 47 -2.87 3.31 -9.16
C GLY A 47 -3.66 3.48 -7.85
N LEU A 48 -4.44 2.45 -7.47
CA LEU A 48 -5.16 2.44 -6.20
C LEU A 48 -4.17 2.42 -5.02
N LEU A 49 -3.11 1.63 -5.13
CA LEU A 49 -2.03 1.59 -4.14
C LEU A 49 -1.35 2.95 -3.97
N ALA A 50 -0.99 3.62 -5.08
CA ALA A 50 -0.40 4.94 -5.05
C ALA A 50 -1.33 5.98 -4.39
N HIS A 51 -2.62 5.96 -4.70
CA HIS A 51 -3.61 6.84 -4.09
C HIS A 51 -3.75 6.61 -2.58
N ARG A 52 -3.85 5.35 -2.13
CA ARG A 52 -3.95 5.03 -0.70
C ARG A 52 -2.69 5.42 0.07
N PHE A 53 -1.52 5.28 -0.56
CA PHE A 53 -0.27 5.75 0.02
C PHE A 53 -0.28 7.26 0.23
N ALA A 54 -0.66 8.04 -0.78
CA ALA A 54 -0.77 9.49 -0.67
C ALA A 54 -1.77 9.90 0.43
N GLN A 55 -2.92 9.21 0.53
CA GLN A 55 -3.88 9.44 1.61
C GLN A 55 -3.28 9.18 3.00
N THR A 56 -2.52 8.09 3.15
CA THR A 56 -1.90 7.75 4.44
C THR A 56 -0.81 8.75 4.83
N LEU A 57 -0.13 9.37 3.85
CA LEU A 57 0.85 10.43 4.09
C LEU A 57 0.22 11.78 4.47
N LEU A 58 -0.93 12.12 3.88
CA LEU A 58 -1.57 13.43 4.04
C LEU A 58 -2.62 13.47 5.16
N CYS A 59 -3.28 12.35 5.44
CA CYS A 59 -4.35 12.23 6.44
C CYS A 59 -3.84 11.59 7.74
N THR A 60 -2.72 12.09 8.25
CA THR A 60 -2.21 11.82 9.61
C THR A 60 -3.00 12.60 10.64
#